data_AF-M1ELM9-F1
#
_entry.id   AF-M1ELM9-F1
#
_cell.length_a   1.000
_cell.length_b   1.000
_cell.length_c   1.000
_cell.angle_alpha   90.00
_cell.angle_beta   90.00
_cell.angle_gamma   90.00
#
_symmetry.space_group_name_H-M   'P 1'
#
loop_
_entity.id
_entity.type
_entity.pdbx_description
1 polymer ?
#
loop_
_entity_poly.entity_id
_entity_poly.type
_entity_poly.pdbx_seq_one_letter_code
_entity_poly.pdbx_strand_id
1 'polypeptide(L)' 'QFMTSPLVTWVKTFGPLAAGNGTNLDEYVALVDGVFLNQVMLQINPKSESQRVNKKVNNDASLRIHNLSILVRQIKFYY' A
#
# COMPACT_ATOMS: atom_id res chain seq x y z
N GLN A 1 -8.08 16.26 3.33
CA GLN A 1 -9.14 15.70 2.44
C GLN A 1 -8.79 14.30 1.91
N PHE A 2 -7.56 14.03 1.44
CA PHE A 2 -7.17 12.70 0.94
C PHE A 2 -7.32 11.56 1.96
N MET A 3 -6.80 11.75 3.18
CA MET A 3 -6.78 10.73 4.24
C MET A 3 -8.16 10.33 4.77
N THR A 4 -9.19 11.11 4.46
CA THR A 4 -10.59 10.88 4.84
C THR A 4 -11.43 10.43 3.65
N SER A 5 -10.81 10.17 2.49
CA SER A 5 -11.54 9.68 1.31
C SER A 5 -12.02 8.24 1.53
N PRO A 6 -13.16 7.84 0.94
CA PRO A 6 -13.72 6.50 1.13
C PRO A 6 -12.73 5.37 0.81
N LEU A 7 -11.91 5.54 -0.24
CA LEU A 7 -10.92 4.54 -0.61
C LEU A 7 -9.82 4.40 0.44
N VAL A 8 -9.31 5.52 0.97
CA VAL A 8 -8.30 5.47 2.05
C VAL A 8 -8.89 4.87 3.31
N THR A 9 -10.11 5.25 3.69
CA THR A 9 -10.82 4.68 4.84
C THR A 9 -11.00 3.16 4.69
N TRP A 10 -11.40 2.68 3.52
CA TRP A 10 -11.53 1.24 3.25
C TRP A 10 -10.17 0.52 3.29
N VAL A 11 -9.14 1.06 2.64
CA VAL A 11 -7.80 0.45 2.63
C VAL A 11 -7.24 0.30 4.05
N LYS A 12 -7.50 1.27 4.94
CA LYS A 12 -7.05 1.21 6.35
C LYS A 12 -7.63 0.02 7.12
N THR A 13 -8.78 -0.55 6.73
CA THR A 13 -9.39 -1.68 7.45
C THR A 13 -8.60 -2.99 7.32
N PHE A 14 -7.62 -3.06 6.41
CA PHE A 14 -6.85 -4.28 6.11
C PHE A 14 -5.65 -4.53 7.02
N GLY A 15 -5.38 -3.67 8.01
CA GLY A 15 -4.20 -3.83 8.84
C GLY A 15 -4.10 -2.85 10.01
N PRO A 16 -2.89 -2.64 10.55
CA PRO A 16 -2.68 -1.88 11.78
C PRO A 16 -3.05 -0.39 11.65
N LEU A 17 -3.21 0.12 10.42
CA LEU A 17 -3.76 1.46 10.18
C LEU A 17 -5.22 1.60 10.65
N ALA A 18 -5.98 0.50 10.80
CA ALA A 18 -7.33 0.51 11.34
C ALA A 18 -7.38 0.97 12.80
N ALA A 19 -6.29 0.78 13.56
CA ALA A 19 -6.23 1.15 14.97
C ALA A 19 -6.16 2.67 15.18
N GLY A 20 -5.83 3.46 14.14
CA GLY A 20 -5.78 4.93 14.23
C GLY A 20 -4.69 5.46 15.17
N ASN A 21 -3.69 4.63 15.53
CA ASN A 21 -2.66 4.97 16.51
C ASN A 21 -1.56 5.91 15.98
N GLY A 22 -1.58 6.25 14.69
CA GLY A 22 -0.57 7.10 14.03
C GLY A 22 -1.11 8.47 13.63
N THR A 23 -0.22 9.41 13.32
CA THR A 23 -0.64 10.70 12.76
C THR A 23 -1.09 10.53 11.31
N ASN A 24 -1.89 11.48 10.80
CA ASN A 24 -2.25 11.52 9.37
C ASN A 24 -1.02 11.50 8.45
N LEU A 25 0.14 11.99 8.91
CA LEU A 25 1.39 11.97 8.15
C LEU A 25 1.97 10.54 8.10
N ASP A 26 1.99 9.83 9.22
CA ASP A 26 2.50 8.46 9.28
C ASP A 26 1.68 7.53 8.39
N GLU A 27 0.35 7.66 8.46
CA GLU A 27 -0.57 6.89 7.62
C GLU A 27 -0.41 7.24 6.13
N TYR A 28 -0.20 8.52 5.80
CA TYR A 28 0.06 8.94 4.43
C TYR A 28 1.37 8.34 3.90
N VAL A 29 2.43 8.37 4.70
CA VAL A 29 3.74 7.79 4.34
C VAL A 29 3.61 6.28 4.12
N ALA A 30 2.86 5.57 4.97
CA ALA A 30 2.61 4.13 4.83
C ALA A 30 1.83 3.76 3.56
N LEU A 31 1.04 4.68 2.99
CA LEU A 31 0.37 4.48 1.71
C LEU A 31 1.31 4.75 0.54
N VAL A 32 2.06 5.84 0.61
CA VAL A 32 2.91 6.33 -0.51
C VAL A 32 4.19 5.51 -0.67
N ASP A 33 4.64 4.80 0.36
CA ASP A 33 5.76 3.86 0.24
C ASP A 33 5.42 2.60 -0.58
N GLY A 34 4.12 2.35 -0.80
CA GLY A 34 3.58 1.25 -1.56
C GLY A 34 3.65 -0.12 -0.87
N VAL A 35 4.27 -0.26 0.29
CA VAL A 35 4.44 -1.56 0.97
C VAL A 35 3.09 -2.07 1.46
N PHE A 36 2.35 -1.23 2.18
CA PHE A 36 1.05 -1.59 2.72
C PHE A 36 0.05 -1.93 1.61
N LEU A 37 0.01 -1.11 0.56
CA LEU A 37 -0.91 -1.34 -0.57
C LEU A 37 -0.65 -2.66 -1.29
N ASN A 38 0.62 -3.07 -1.45
CA ASN A 38 0.94 -4.38 -2.01
C ASN A 38 0.50 -5.53 -1.08
N GLN A 39 0.54 -5.35 0.25
CA GLN A 39 0.00 -6.34 1.18
C GLN A 39 -1.52 -6.46 1.07
N VAL A 40 -2.22 -5.33 0.91
CA VAL A 40 -3.67 -5.32 0.65
C VAL A 40 -3.99 -6.08 -0.64
N MET A 41 -3.23 -5.83 -1.71
CA MET A 41 -3.41 -6.57 -2.98
C MET A 41 -3.19 -8.08 -2.82
N LEU A 42 -2.22 -8.49 -2.01
CA LEU A 42 -1.97 -9.90 -1.71
C LEU A 42 -3.12 -10.53 -0.90
N GLN A 43 -3.75 -9.80 0.01
CA GLN A 43 -4.96 -10.27 0.70
C GLN A 43 -6.15 -10.41 -0.26
N ILE A 44 -6.28 -9.51 -1.24
CA ILE A 44 -7.32 -9.57 -2.29
C ILE A 44 -7.10 -10.77 -3.22
N ASN A 45 -5.86 -11.00 -3.65
CA ASN A 45 -5.51 -12.12 -4.53
C ASN A 45 -4.30 -12.91 -4.01
N PRO A 46 -4.50 -13.87 -3.08
CA PRO A 46 -3.42 -14.66 -2.50
C PRO A 46 -2.68 -15.55 -3.51
N LYS A 47 -3.27 -15.81 -4.68
CA LYS A 47 -2.69 -16.64 -5.75
C LYS A 47 -1.76 -15.86 -6.68
N SER A 48 -1.71 -14.53 -6.56
CA SER A 48 -0.74 -13.69 -7.26
C SER A 48 0.67 -14.13 -6.95
N GLU A 49 1.55 -14.21 -7.97
CA GLU A 49 2.99 -14.33 -7.70
C GLU A 49 3.44 -13.19 -6.79
N SER A 50 4.18 -13.56 -5.73
CA SER A 50 4.71 -12.62 -4.76
C SER A 50 5.90 -11.89 -5.37
N GLN A 51 5.63 -10.79 -6.07
CA GLN A 51 6.69 -9.87 -6.51
C GLN A 51 7.36 -9.24 -5.29
N ARG A 52 8.71 -9.14 -5.33
CA ARG A 52 9.50 -8.64 -4.19
C ARG A 52 9.33 -7.13 -4.04
N VAL A 53 8.54 -6.74 -3.04
CA VAL A 53 8.36 -5.34 -2.62
C VAL A 53 9.52 -4.90 -1.71
N ASN A 54 9.99 -3.67 -1.88
CA ASN A 54 11.03 -3.09 -1.03
C ASN A 54 10.43 -2.65 0.31
N LYS A 55 10.77 -3.36 1.40
CA LYS A 55 10.25 -3.05 2.76
C LYS A 55 10.96 -1.88 3.44
N LYS A 56 12.22 -1.60 3.09
CA LYS A 56 13.03 -0.52 3.66
C LYS A 56 13.15 0.61 2.64
N VAL A 57 12.07 1.36 2.47
CA VAL A 57 11.99 2.41 1.45
C VAL A 57 12.80 3.65 1.84
N ASN A 58 12.91 3.97 3.13
CA ASN A 58 13.75 5.08 3.65
C ASN A 58 13.55 6.42 2.91
N ASN A 59 12.33 6.69 2.45
CA ASN A 59 11.97 7.86 1.64
C ASN A 59 12.69 7.96 0.27
N ASP A 60 13.28 6.86 -0.23
CA ASP A 60 13.85 6.78 -1.57
C ASP A 60 12.73 6.77 -2.63
N ALA A 61 12.72 7.78 -3.48
CA ALA A 61 11.69 7.95 -4.51
C ALA A 61 11.66 6.79 -5.52
N SER A 62 12.80 6.23 -5.90
CA SER A 62 12.90 5.13 -6.86
C SER A 62 12.29 3.86 -6.28
N LEU A 63 12.53 3.59 -4.99
CA LEU A 63 11.93 2.43 -4.31
C LEU A 63 10.41 2.56 -4.19
N ARG A 64 9.89 3.76 -3.90
CA ARG A 64 8.43 4.02 -3.89
C ARG A 64 7.82 3.78 -5.27
N ILE A 65 8.42 4.36 -6.31
CA ILE A 65 7.97 4.19 -7.70
C ILE A 65 7.96 2.70 -8.08
N HIS A 66 9.00 1.95 -7.70
CA HIS A 66 9.08 0.52 -7.96
C HIS A 66 7.94 -0.25 -7.27
N ASN A 67 7.73 -0.01 -5.97
CA ASN A 67 6.65 -0.65 -5.21
C ASN A 67 5.26 -0.34 -5.79
N LEU A 68 5.01 0.91 -6.19
CA LEU A 68 3.74 1.32 -6.80
C LEU A 68 3.57 0.75 -8.22
N SER A 69 4.66 0.59 -8.97
CA SER A 69 4.64 -0.06 -10.29
C SER A 69 4.23 -1.54 -10.19
N ILE A 70 4.76 -2.26 -9.19
CA ILE A 70 4.33 -3.63 -8.86
C ILE A 70 2.82 -3.66 -8.58
N LEU A 71 2.34 -2.78 -7.70
CA LEU A 71 0.92 -2.70 -7.33
C LEU A 71 0.03 -2.50 -8.56
N VAL A 72 0.35 -1.52 -9.41
CA VAL A 72 -0.42 -1.24 -10.64
C VAL A 72 -0.42 -2.45 -11.57
N ARG A 73 0.73 -3.15 -11.71
CA ARG A 73 0.81 -4.37 -12.52
C ARG A 73 -0.07 -5.49 -11.95
N GLN A 74 -0.07 -5.70 -10.64
CA GLN A 74 -0.90 -6.71 -9.98
C GLN A 74 -2.39 -6.42 -10.14
N ILE A 75 -2.82 -5.16 -9.98
CA ILE A 75 -4.20 -4.74 -10.22
C ILE A 75 -4.59 -5.03 -11.68
N LYS A 76 -3.75 -4.63 -12.64
CA LYS A 76 -4.00 -4.89 -14.07
C LYS A 76 -4.00 -6.36 -14.46
N PHE A 77 -3.29 -7.21 -13.73
CA PHE A 77 -3.26 -8.65 -13.99
C PHE A 77 -4.46 -9.37 -13.37
N TYR A 78 -5.03 -8.82 -12.30
CA TYR A 78 -6.20 -9.38 -11.63
C TYR A 78 -7.50 -9.21 -12.45
N TYR A 79 -7.61 -8.08 -13.16
CA TYR A 79 -8.69 -7.80 -14.11
C TYR A 79 -8.36 -8.34 -15.51
#